data_AF-A0A529NR85-F1
#
_entry.id   AF-A0A529NR85-F1
#
_cell.length_a   1.000
_cell.length_b   1.000
_cell.length_c   1.000
_cell.angle_alpha   90.00
_cell.angle_beta   90.00
_cell.angle_gamma   90.00
#
_symmetry.space_group_name_H-M   'P 1'
#
loop_
_entity.id
_entity.type
_entity.pdbx_description
1 polymer ?
#
loop_
_entity_poly.entity_id
_entity_poly.type
_entity_poly.pdbx_seq_one_letter_code
_entity_poly.pdbx_strand_id
1 'polypeptide(L)'
;MNEPIVDCDGDGTNLWPERQKKLFAAARSSATRLTLILTGACYSNAASLARIDPKLIADDNIIWSFHSYDPFLLTHQGATWAGDFIRYVTGLPFPLTAVPQGQLDVALDTIRARIKAEAPWTRRSGMLAYLDEQVASMDSDDKLLGIMDAPFKTVEAWAKANGIRPENITLGEFGMIRQEYGNAYVMPAEYRAAYV
;
A
#
# COMPACT_ATOMS: atom_id res chain seq x y z
N MET A 1 -7.23 5.96 14.35
CA MET A 1 -7.24 4.50 14.06
C MET A 1 -6.24 4.29 12.95
N ASN A 2 -5.41 3.26 13.03
CA ASN A 2 -4.29 3.11 12.10
C ASN A 2 -4.72 2.61 10.72
N GLU A 3 -5.36 1.44 10.65
CA GLU A 3 -5.72 0.77 9.39
C GLU A 3 -7.13 0.18 9.48
N PRO A 4 -8.18 0.97 9.21
CA PRO A 4 -9.54 0.46 9.18
C PRO A 4 -9.70 -0.53 8.01
N ILE A 5 -10.15 -1.76 8.27
CA ILE A 5 -10.31 -2.82 7.25
C ILE A 5 -11.73 -2.91 6.67
N VAL A 6 -12.45 -1.79 6.65
CA VAL A 6 -13.79 -1.68 6.06
C VAL A 6 -13.72 -0.89 4.76
N ASP A 7 -14.78 -0.96 3.96
CA ASP A 7 -14.96 -0.19 2.72
C ASP A 7 -13.81 -0.41 1.71
N CYS A 8 -13.19 -1.59 1.73
CA CYS A 8 -12.16 -1.98 0.76
C CYS A 8 -12.73 -2.25 -0.63
N ASP A 9 -13.98 -2.68 -0.71
CA ASP A 9 -14.66 -2.91 -1.98
C ASP A 9 -15.21 -1.59 -2.55
N GLY A 10 -15.21 -1.45 -3.87
CA GLY A 10 -15.68 -0.24 -4.57
C GLY A 10 -17.17 0.05 -4.39
N ASP A 11 -17.95 -0.98 -4.05
CA ASP A 11 -19.41 -0.92 -3.90
C ASP A 11 -19.85 -0.71 -2.42
N GLY A 12 -18.88 -0.48 -1.52
CA GLY A 12 -19.09 -0.40 -0.08
C GLY A 12 -19.85 0.84 0.39
N THR A 13 -20.78 0.61 1.31
CA THR A 13 -21.39 1.60 2.22
C THR A 13 -20.36 2.57 2.83
N ASN A 14 -20.65 3.86 3.00
CA ASN A 14 -19.78 4.84 3.69
C ASN A 14 -19.69 4.60 5.22
N LEU A 15 -19.30 3.39 5.65
CA LEU A 15 -19.27 3.04 7.08
C LEU A 15 -18.13 3.74 7.81
N TRP A 16 -16.96 3.80 7.20
CA TRP A 16 -15.80 4.41 7.82
C TRP A 16 -15.95 5.91 8.00
N PRO A 17 -16.35 6.71 6.98
CA PRO A 17 -16.59 8.15 7.17
C PRO A 17 -17.54 8.45 8.34
N GLU A 18 -18.64 7.69 8.46
CA GLU A 18 -19.61 7.87 9.54
C GLU A 18 -19.03 7.49 10.92
N ARG A 19 -18.24 6.41 11.00
CA ARG A 19 -17.57 6.00 12.25
C ARG A 19 -16.49 7.01 12.64
N GLN A 20 -15.68 7.46 11.68
CA GLN A 20 -14.64 8.44 11.91
C GLN A 20 -15.23 9.76 12.40
N LYS A 21 -16.35 10.23 11.84
CA LYS A 21 -17.05 11.42 12.32
C LYS A 21 -17.48 11.31 13.78
N LYS A 22 -18.01 10.15 14.20
CA LYS A 22 -18.37 9.90 15.60
C LYS A 22 -17.15 9.90 16.53
N LEU A 23 -16.06 9.26 16.11
CA LEU A 23 -14.79 9.25 16.86
C LEU A 23 -14.19 10.66 16.97
N PHE A 24 -14.20 11.42 15.88
CA PHE A 24 -13.79 12.82 15.85
C PHE A 24 -14.61 13.66 16.83
N ALA A 25 -15.94 13.59 16.78
CA ALA A 25 -16.80 14.36 17.67
C ALA A 25 -16.55 14.03 19.15
N ALA A 26 -16.38 12.74 19.48
CA ALA A 26 -16.04 12.32 20.83
C ALA A 26 -14.68 12.88 21.27
N ALA A 27 -13.63 12.75 20.45
CA ALA A 27 -12.31 13.28 20.76
C ALA A 27 -12.33 14.80 20.94
N ARG A 28 -12.96 15.53 20.00
CA ARG A 28 -13.00 17.00 20.03
C ARG A 28 -13.79 17.54 21.22
N SER A 29 -14.83 16.83 21.68
CA SER A 29 -15.60 17.21 22.88
C SER A 29 -14.75 17.26 24.16
N SER A 30 -13.69 16.45 24.24
CA SER A 30 -12.81 16.35 25.41
C SER A 30 -11.47 17.07 25.20
N ALA A 31 -11.00 17.17 23.96
CA ALA A 31 -9.71 17.74 23.60
C ALA A 31 -9.88 18.82 22.52
N THR A 32 -10.37 19.99 22.93
CA THR A 32 -10.83 21.06 22.02
C THR A 32 -9.75 21.67 21.13
N ARG A 33 -8.47 21.50 21.48
CA ARG A 33 -7.32 22.09 20.76
C ARG A 33 -6.29 21.07 20.26
N LEU A 34 -6.50 19.78 20.54
CA LEU A 34 -5.56 18.74 20.13
C LEU A 34 -5.61 18.57 18.62
N THR A 35 -4.46 18.58 17.93
CA THR A 35 -4.43 18.21 16.51
C THR A 35 -4.80 16.74 16.38
N LEU A 36 -5.79 16.45 15.54
CA LEU A 36 -6.24 15.07 15.31
C LEU A 36 -5.75 14.57 13.96
N ILE A 37 -5.30 13.32 13.92
CA ILE A 37 -4.93 12.64 12.68
C ILE A 37 -6.09 11.76 12.25
N LEU A 38 -6.62 12.03 11.07
CA LEU A 38 -7.72 11.29 10.45
C LEU A 38 -7.21 10.55 9.22
N THR A 39 -7.85 9.44 8.86
CA THR A 39 -7.35 8.58 7.78
C THR A 39 -8.47 7.97 6.94
N GLY A 40 -8.12 7.47 5.76
CA GLY A 40 -9.01 6.68 4.91
C GLY A 40 -9.39 5.32 5.51
N ALA A 41 -10.35 4.66 4.88
CA ALA A 41 -10.62 3.25 5.12
C ALA A 41 -9.58 2.36 4.42
N CYS A 42 -9.86 1.06 4.34
CA CYS A 42 -9.06 0.06 3.66
C CYS A 42 -7.54 0.21 3.81
N TYR A 43 -7.04 -0.07 5.02
CA TYR A 43 -5.61 0.06 5.35
C TYR A 43 -5.06 1.47 5.08
N SER A 44 -5.92 2.48 5.26
CA SER A 44 -5.54 3.88 5.11
C SER A 44 -5.04 4.22 3.71
N ASN A 45 -5.50 3.52 2.69
CA ASN A 45 -5.04 3.75 1.33
C ASN A 45 -5.53 5.11 0.77
N ALA A 46 -4.80 5.64 -0.20
CA ALA A 46 -5.08 6.93 -0.85
C ALA A 46 -6.49 7.01 -1.44
N ALA A 47 -6.96 5.94 -2.10
CA ALA A 47 -8.29 5.89 -2.72
C ALA A 47 -9.42 6.01 -1.69
N SER A 48 -9.25 5.42 -0.50
CA SER A 48 -10.23 5.49 0.58
C SER A 48 -10.19 6.83 1.31
N LEU A 49 -9.02 7.44 1.45
CA LEU A 49 -8.93 8.83 1.90
C LEU A 49 -9.67 9.77 0.94
N ALA A 50 -9.47 9.58 -0.36
CA ALA A 50 -10.11 10.40 -1.39
C ALA A 50 -11.65 10.29 -1.45
N ARG A 51 -12.23 9.28 -0.79
CA ARG A 51 -13.69 9.11 -0.64
C ARG A 51 -14.27 9.88 0.55
N ILE A 52 -13.44 10.38 1.46
CA ILE A 52 -13.91 11.17 2.61
C ILE A 52 -14.31 12.56 2.13
N ASP A 53 -15.50 13.02 2.52
CA ASP A 53 -15.91 14.43 2.44
C ASP A 53 -15.44 15.18 3.71
N PRO A 54 -14.38 16.01 3.62
CA PRO A 54 -13.85 16.73 4.77
C PRO A 54 -14.85 17.72 5.36
N LYS A 55 -15.85 18.18 4.59
CA LYS A 55 -16.86 19.13 5.06
C LYS A 55 -17.76 18.55 6.14
N LEU A 56 -17.83 17.22 6.26
CA LEU A 56 -18.52 16.54 7.36
C LEU A 56 -17.74 16.62 8.68
N ILE A 57 -16.50 17.11 8.65
CA ILE A 57 -15.60 17.35 9.78
C ILE A 57 -15.16 18.82 9.74
N ALA A 58 -16.01 19.70 10.26
CA ALA A 58 -15.78 21.15 10.26
C ALA A 58 -14.73 21.54 11.32
N ASP A 59 -13.46 21.26 11.02
CA ASP A 59 -12.31 21.48 11.91
C ASP A 59 -11.08 21.83 11.07
N ASP A 60 -10.35 22.87 11.49
CA ASP A 60 -9.15 23.37 10.82
C ASP A 60 -7.84 22.77 11.38
N ASN A 61 -7.92 22.04 12.50
CA ASN A 61 -6.80 21.46 13.22
C ASN A 61 -6.74 19.93 13.05
N ILE A 62 -6.72 19.53 11.78
CA ILE A 62 -6.69 18.13 11.32
C ILE A 62 -5.48 17.90 10.41
N ILE A 63 -4.83 16.76 10.61
CA ILE A 63 -3.88 16.17 9.65
C ILE A 63 -4.54 14.94 9.04
N TRP A 64 -4.56 14.85 7.71
CA TRP A 64 -5.06 13.70 6.98
C TRP A 64 -3.92 12.75 6.65
N SER A 65 -4.10 11.47 6.92
CA SER A 65 -3.07 10.46 6.73
C SER A 65 -3.51 9.39 5.75
N PHE A 66 -2.59 8.97 4.89
CA PHE A 66 -2.70 7.79 4.06
C PHE A 66 -1.41 6.98 4.11
N HIS A 67 -1.47 5.69 3.80
CA HIS A 67 -0.31 4.80 3.69
C HIS A 67 -0.05 4.48 2.22
N SER A 68 1.21 4.22 1.88
CA SER A 68 1.60 3.72 0.57
C SER A 68 2.72 2.70 0.70
N TYR A 69 2.49 1.51 0.16
CA TYR A 69 3.47 0.44 0.05
C TYR A 69 3.61 -0.04 -1.39
N ASP A 70 3.19 0.78 -2.35
CA ASP A 70 3.24 0.42 -3.76
C ASP A 70 4.69 0.43 -4.28
N PRO A 71 5.08 -0.56 -5.13
CA PRO A 71 4.32 -1.75 -5.49
C PRO A 71 4.40 -2.84 -4.40
N PHE A 72 3.25 -3.35 -3.97
CA PHE A 72 3.16 -4.35 -2.90
C PHE A 72 3.99 -5.63 -3.20
N LEU A 73 4.07 -6.03 -4.48
CA LEU A 73 4.90 -7.14 -4.95
C LEU A 73 6.37 -7.01 -4.52
N LEU A 74 6.90 -5.77 -4.50
CA LEU A 74 8.31 -5.50 -4.22
C LEU A 74 8.54 -5.16 -2.74
N THR A 75 7.62 -4.44 -2.11
CA THR A 75 7.77 -3.96 -0.73
C THR A 75 7.56 -5.03 0.34
N HIS A 76 6.81 -6.10 0.04
CA HIS A 76 6.39 -7.12 1.00
C HIS A 76 6.94 -8.53 0.72
N GLN A 77 7.98 -8.64 -0.11
CA GLN A 77 8.54 -9.93 -0.52
C GLN A 77 8.79 -10.89 0.67
N GLY A 78 8.17 -12.06 0.60
CA GLY A 78 8.33 -13.15 1.57
C GLY A 78 7.49 -12.98 2.82
N ALA A 79 6.64 -11.96 2.90
CA ALA A 79 5.88 -11.69 4.11
C ALA A 79 4.83 -12.77 4.41
N THR A 80 4.85 -13.37 5.60
CA THR A 80 3.86 -14.40 5.99
C THR A 80 2.55 -13.85 6.57
N TRP A 81 2.50 -12.55 6.88
CA TRP A 81 1.37 -11.86 7.49
C TRP A 81 0.53 -11.06 6.47
N ALA A 82 0.94 -11.03 5.21
CA ALA A 82 0.39 -10.18 4.16
C ALA A 82 -0.27 -10.98 3.03
N GLY A 83 -1.46 -11.52 3.31
CA GLY A 83 -2.24 -12.29 2.33
C GLY A 83 -1.63 -13.67 2.00
N ASP A 84 -2.21 -14.37 1.03
CA ASP A 84 -1.85 -15.75 0.72
C ASP A 84 -0.81 -15.90 -0.40
N PHE A 85 -0.46 -14.82 -1.10
CA PHE A 85 0.42 -14.83 -2.26
C PHE A 85 1.87 -14.42 -1.94
N ILE A 86 2.07 -13.27 -1.29
CA ILE A 86 3.39 -12.62 -1.23
C ILE A 86 4.45 -13.43 -0.48
N ARG A 87 4.01 -14.32 0.42
CA ARG A 87 4.88 -15.27 1.14
C ARG A 87 5.74 -16.15 0.22
N TYR A 88 5.31 -16.37 -1.03
CA TYR A 88 6.07 -17.18 -1.99
C TYR A 88 7.06 -16.34 -2.83
N VAL A 89 6.96 -15.02 -2.78
CA VAL A 89 7.72 -14.09 -3.62
C VAL A 89 8.94 -13.58 -2.87
N THR A 90 10.14 -13.96 -3.31
CA THR A 90 11.41 -13.41 -2.81
C THR A 90 12.43 -13.39 -3.94
N GLY A 91 13.34 -12.43 -3.97
CA GLY A 91 14.40 -12.39 -4.97
C GLY A 91 14.19 -11.37 -6.08
N LEU A 92 13.05 -10.66 -6.09
CA LEU A 92 12.81 -9.63 -7.10
C LEU A 92 13.65 -8.38 -6.77
N PRO A 93 14.33 -7.79 -7.75
CA PRO A 93 15.06 -6.56 -7.55
C PRO A 93 14.11 -5.36 -7.48
N PHE A 94 14.62 -4.25 -6.96
CA PHE A 94 13.94 -2.96 -7.03
C PHE A 94 14.85 -1.91 -7.68
N PRO A 95 14.42 -1.29 -8.80
CA PRO A 95 13.30 -1.68 -9.67
C PRO A 95 13.52 -3.05 -10.34
N LEU A 96 12.50 -3.61 -11.03
CA LEU A 96 12.66 -4.86 -11.80
C LEU A 96 13.74 -4.75 -12.88
N THR A 97 13.95 -3.54 -13.40
CA THR A 97 14.95 -3.14 -14.39
C THR A 97 16.37 -2.99 -13.82
N ALA A 98 16.56 -3.12 -12.50
CA ALA A 98 17.87 -2.96 -11.87
C ALA A 98 18.87 -4.08 -12.21
N VAL A 99 18.40 -5.17 -12.80
CA VAL A 99 19.22 -6.32 -13.22
C VAL A 99 18.96 -6.66 -14.69
N PRO A 100 19.89 -7.34 -15.37
CA PRO A 100 19.67 -7.85 -16.72
C PRO A 100 18.48 -8.82 -16.77
N GLN A 101 17.73 -8.83 -17.89
CA GLN A 101 16.54 -9.67 -18.07
C GLN A 101 16.77 -11.14 -17.68
N GLY A 102 17.89 -11.74 -18.07
CA GLY A 102 18.18 -13.14 -17.72
C GLY A 102 18.31 -13.40 -16.21
N GLN A 103 18.74 -12.42 -15.41
CA GLN A 103 18.74 -12.54 -13.94
C GLN A 103 17.33 -12.40 -13.36
N LEU A 104 16.53 -11.48 -13.92
CA LEU A 104 15.13 -11.33 -13.55
C LEU A 104 14.33 -12.61 -13.85
N ASP A 105 14.54 -13.22 -15.02
CA ASP A 105 13.90 -14.47 -15.42
C ASP A 105 14.21 -15.60 -14.44
N VAL A 106 15.47 -15.72 -13.99
CA VAL A 106 15.87 -16.71 -12.97
C VAL A 106 15.15 -16.47 -11.63
N ALA A 107 15.03 -15.20 -11.20
CA ALA A 107 14.29 -14.88 -9.99
C ALA A 107 12.81 -15.25 -10.12
N LEU A 108 12.19 -14.91 -11.25
CA LEU A 108 10.79 -15.24 -11.53
C LEU A 108 10.57 -16.76 -11.60
N ASP A 109 11.43 -17.51 -12.26
CA ASP A 109 11.32 -18.96 -12.34
C ASP A 109 11.50 -19.64 -10.98
N THR A 110 12.37 -19.08 -10.13
CA THR A 110 12.51 -19.53 -8.73
C THR A 110 11.21 -19.33 -7.95
N ILE A 111 10.56 -18.16 -8.10
CA ILE A 111 9.27 -17.88 -7.48
C ILE A 111 8.18 -18.81 -8.02
N ARG A 112 8.10 -18.99 -9.34
CA ARG A 112 7.14 -19.91 -9.99
C ARG A 112 7.33 -21.34 -9.51
N ALA A 113 8.56 -21.81 -9.37
CA ALA A 113 8.88 -23.13 -8.84
C ALA A 113 8.41 -23.27 -7.39
N ARG A 114 8.65 -22.26 -6.53
CA ARG A 114 8.17 -22.26 -5.14
C ARG A 114 6.64 -22.31 -5.06
N ILE A 115 5.94 -21.48 -5.83
CA ILE A 115 4.46 -21.51 -5.90
C ILE A 115 3.97 -22.90 -6.32
N LYS A 116 4.58 -23.50 -7.35
CA LYS A 116 4.21 -24.85 -7.82
C LYS A 116 4.49 -25.95 -6.79
N ALA A 117 5.51 -25.79 -5.95
CA ALA A 117 5.87 -26.77 -4.93
C ALA A 117 4.97 -26.63 -3.68
N GLU A 118 4.79 -25.41 -3.18
CA GLU A 118 4.31 -25.16 -1.82
C GLU A 118 2.87 -24.63 -1.75
N ALA A 119 2.39 -23.91 -2.77
CA ALA A 119 1.06 -23.33 -2.72
C ALA A 119 -0.04 -24.41 -2.84
N PRO A 120 -1.23 -24.19 -2.24
CA PRO A 120 -2.38 -25.08 -2.40
C PRO A 120 -2.70 -25.32 -3.87
N TRP A 121 -2.91 -26.57 -4.28
CA TRP A 121 -3.13 -26.96 -5.68
C TRP A 121 -4.16 -26.08 -6.40
N THR A 122 -5.28 -25.81 -5.75
CA THR A 122 -6.39 -25.00 -6.28
C THR A 122 -6.04 -23.53 -6.49
N ARG A 123 -4.99 -23.01 -5.84
CA ARG A 123 -4.55 -21.60 -5.92
C ARG A 123 -3.39 -21.40 -6.89
N ARG A 124 -2.62 -22.44 -7.21
CA ARG A 124 -1.36 -22.36 -8.00
C ARG A 124 -1.53 -21.60 -9.31
N SER A 125 -2.52 -21.96 -10.12
CA SER A 125 -2.72 -21.33 -11.44
C SER A 125 -3.04 -19.83 -11.30
N GLY A 126 -3.87 -19.46 -10.32
CA GLY A 126 -4.21 -18.05 -10.07
C GLY A 126 -3.01 -17.25 -9.56
N MET A 127 -2.20 -17.81 -8.66
CA MET A 127 -1.00 -17.15 -8.15
C MET A 127 0.06 -16.95 -9.24
N LEU A 128 0.24 -17.91 -10.15
CA LEU A 128 1.17 -17.76 -11.27
C LEU A 128 0.71 -16.65 -12.23
N ALA A 129 -0.58 -16.65 -12.60
CA ALA A 129 -1.14 -15.60 -13.45
C ALA A 129 -1.05 -14.21 -12.78
N TYR A 130 -1.32 -14.15 -11.47
CA TYR A 130 -1.20 -12.91 -10.71
C TYR A 130 0.24 -12.40 -10.62
N LEU A 131 1.23 -13.29 -10.46
CA LEU A 131 2.64 -12.89 -10.54
C LEU A 131 2.97 -12.26 -11.89
N ASP A 132 2.56 -12.89 -12.99
CA ASP A 132 2.83 -12.39 -14.33
C ASP A 132 2.15 -11.03 -14.58
N GLU A 133 0.92 -10.85 -14.10
CA GLU A 133 0.17 -9.58 -14.14
C GLU A 133 0.90 -8.46 -13.37
N GLN A 134 1.29 -8.73 -12.12
CA GLN A 134 1.97 -7.75 -11.29
C GLN A 134 3.32 -7.35 -11.90
N VAL A 135 4.10 -8.31 -12.40
CA VAL A 135 5.37 -8.02 -13.09
C VAL A 135 5.14 -7.16 -14.34
N ALA A 136 4.18 -7.53 -15.19
CA ALA A 136 3.85 -6.77 -16.40
C ALA A 136 3.35 -5.34 -16.12
N SER A 137 2.72 -5.11 -14.96
CA SER A 137 2.31 -3.77 -14.55
C SER A 137 3.48 -2.84 -14.20
N MET A 138 4.69 -3.37 -13.96
CA MET A 138 5.86 -2.60 -13.50
C MET A 138 7.18 -2.99 -14.22
N ASP A 139 7.09 -3.53 -15.43
CA ASP A 139 8.23 -4.01 -16.23
C ASP A 139 9.08 -2.91 -16.88
N SER A 140 8.78 -1.64 -16.60
CA SER A 140 9.56 -0.48 -17.01
C SER A 140 9.59 0.58 -15.92
N ASP A 141 10.61 1.44 -15.95
CA ASP A 141 10.78 2.53 -14.98
C ASP A 141 9.57 3.49 -15.01
N ASP A 142 9.05 3.81 -16.19
CA ASP A 142 7.88 4.68 -16.34
C ASP A 142 6.61 4.07 -15.72
N LYS A 143 6.41 2.75 -15.90
CA LYS A 143 5.27 2.05 -15.31
C LYS A 143 5.40 1.98 -13.79
N LEU A 144 6.59 1.65 -13.29
CA LEU A 144 6.88 1.63 -11.87
C LEU A 144 6.65 3.01 -11.24
N LEU A 145 7.19 4.07 -11.85
CA LEU A 145 6.97 5.44 -11.41
C LEU A 145 5.48 5.79 -11.41
N GLY A 146 4.75 5.37 -12.45
CA GLY A 146 3.29 5.54 -12.53
C GLY A 146 2.55 4.89 -11.36
N ILE A 147 2.95 3.68 -10.96
CA ILE A 147 2.39 2.97 -9.79
C ILE A 147 2.74 3.72 -8.49
N MET A 148 4.00 4.07 -8.29
CA MET A 148 4.45 4.75 -7.07
C MET A 148 3.82 6.14 -6.91
N ASP A 149 3.61 6.87 -8.00
CA ASP A 149 3.00 8.20 -8.01
C ASP A 149 1.47 8.16 -7.79
N ALA A 150 0.79 7.08 -8.17
CA ALA A 150 -0.66 7.05 -8.25
C ALA A 150 -1.34 7.41 -6.90
N PRO A 151 -0.94 6.86 -5.74
CA PRO A 151 -1.48 7.26 -4.45
C PRO A 151 -1.33 8.76 -4.16
N PHE A 152 -0.17 9.34 -4.47
CA PHE A 152 0.11 10.76 -4.25
C PHE A 152 -0.74 11.65 -5.16
N LYS A 153 -0.90 11.28 -6.44
CA LYS A 153 -1.78 11.99 -7.39
C LYS A 153 -3.23 11.94 -6.94
N THR A 154 -3.69 10.80 -6.44
CA THR A 154 -5.05 10.65 -5.88
C THR A 154 -5.27 11.58 -4.68
N VAL A 155 -4.35 11.60 -3.72
CA VAL A 155 -4.46 12.46 -2.53
C VAL A 155 -4.33 13.94 -2.88
N GLU A 156 -3.42 14.30 -3.80
CA GLU A 156 -3.27 15.68 -4.26
C GLU A 156 -4.55 16.20 -4.94
N ALA A 157 -5.16 15.40 -5.81
CA ALA A 157 -6.42 15.76 -6.47
C ALA A 157 -7.56 15.95 -5.46
N TRP A 158 -7.69 15.03 -4.50
CA TRP A 158 -8.67 15.14 -3.41
C TRP A 158 -8.42 16.39 -2.54
N ALA A 159 -7.16 16.67 -2.21
CA ALA A 159 -6.79 17.83 -1.40
C ALA A 159 -7.16 19.15 -2.11
N LYS A 160 -6.81 19.29 -3.38
CA LYS A 160 -7.17 20.44 -4.22
C LYS A 160 -8.69 20.62 -4.31
N ALA A 161 -9.43 19.54 -4.55
CA ALA A 161 -10.89 19.57 -4.65
C ALA A 161 -11.58 20.02 -3.36
N ASN A 162 -10.95 19.80 -2.20
CA ASN A 162 -11.50 20.09 -0.88
C ASN A 162 -10.83 21.27 -0.16
N GLY A 163 -9.89 21.97 -0.81
CA GLY A 163 -9.17 23.08 -0.20
C GLY A 163 -8.27 22.68 0.98
N ILE A 164 -7.83 21.41 1.02
CA ILE A 164 -6.90 20.91 2.03
C ILE A 164 -5.49 21.32 1.63
N ARG A 165 -4.79 22.00 2.54
CA ARG A 165 -3.41 22.44 2.30
C ARG A 165 -2.44 21.25 2.39
N PRO A 166 -1.40 21.18 1.55
CA PRO A 166 -0.45 20.05 1.56
C PRO A 166 0.19 19.80 2.94
N GLU A 167 0.44 20.83 3.74
CA GLU A 167 0.98 20.70 5.10
C GLU A 167 0.04 20.00 6.10
N ASN A 168 -1.24 19.89 5.77
CA ASN A 168 -2.24 19.17 6.57
C ASN A 168 -2.40 17.71 6.10
N ILE A 169 -1.46 17.17 5.34
CA ILE A 169 -1.46 15.81 4.83
C ILE A 169 -0.14 15.13 5.19
N THR A 170 -0.21 13.87 5.61
CA THR A 170 0.96 13.08 5.95
C THR A 170 0.90 11.69 5.32
N LEU A 171 2.04 11.20 4.84
CA LEU A 171 2.23 9.79 4.51
C LEU A 171 2.50 9.05 5.83
N GLY A 172 1.49 8.38 6.37
CA GLY A 172 1.52 7.78 7.71
C GLY A 172 2.48 6.60 7.78
N GLU A 173 2.45 5.75 6.76
CA GLU A 173 3.34 4.59 6.66
C GLU A 173 3.76 4.34 5.21
N PHE A 174 5.02 3.94 5.07
CA PHE A 174 5.65 3.50 3.83
C PHE A 174 6.90 2.69 4.20
N GLY A 175 7.35 1.83 3.29
CA GLY A 175 8.60 1.12 3.48
C GLY A 175 8.73 -0.14 2.64
N MET A 176 9.92 -0.73 2.72
CA MET A 176 10.22 -2.02 2.12
C MET A 176 10.77 -2.96 3.19
N ILE A 177 10.23 -4.18 3.21
CA ILE A 177 10.66 -5.24 4.11
C ILE A 177 12.18 -5.48 4.00
N ARG A 178 12.87 -5.66 5.13
CA ARG A 178 14.26 -6.12 5.12
C ARG A 178 14.35 -7.64 5.00
N GLN A 179 13.57 -8.33 5.81
CA GLN A 179 13.59 -9.78 5.95
C GLN A 179 12.35 -10.19 6.74
N GLU A 180 11.66 -11.23 6.31
CA GLU A 180 10.63 -11.86 7.12
C GLU A 180 11.24 -12.74 8.22
N TYR A 181 10.68 -12.68 9.42
CA TYR A 181 10.98 -13.57 10.52
C TYR A 181 10.82 -15.05 10.11
N GLY A 182 11.86 -15.84 10.31
CA GLY A 182 11.87 -17.26 9.90
C GLY A 182 12.11 -17.48 8.41
N ASN A 183 12.28 -16.42 7.60
CA ASN A 183 12.70 -16.51 6.21
C ASN A 183 14.19 -16.17 6.09
N ALA A 184 14.98 -17.03 5.46
CA ALA A 184 16.42 -16.83 5.30
C ALA A 184 16.77 -15.73 4.27
N TYR A 185 15.83 -15.38 3.40
CA TYR A 185 16.06 -14.38 2.37
C TYR A 185 16.09 -12.96 2.96
N VAL A 186 17.14 -12.20 2.63
CA VAL A 186 17.34 -10.81 3.07
C VAL A 186 17.34 -9.91 1.85
N MET A 187 16.48 -8.90 1.84
CA MET A 187 16.45 -7.90 0.78
C MET A 187 17.77 -7.11 0.74
N PRO A 188 18.42 -7.00 -0.44
CA PRO A 188 19.61 -6.16 -0.61
C PRO A 188 19.39 -4.74 -0.12
N ALA A 189 20.41 -4.16 0.53
CA ALA A 189 20.30 -2.84 1.14
C ALA A 189 20.09 -1.74 0.08
N GLU A 190 20.72 -1.87 -1.09
CA GLU A 190 20.55 -0.94 -2.22
C GLU A 190 19.10 -0.83 -2.70
N TYR A 191 18.37 -1.94 -2.78
CA TYR A 191 16.97 -1.96 -3.23
C TYR A 191 16.06 -1.23 -2.26
N ARG A 192 16.29 -1.40 -0.95
CA ARG A 192 15.52 -0.68 0.09
C ARG A 192 15.86 0.80 0.13
N ALA A 193 17.12 1.16 -0.13
CA ALA A 193 17.56 2.55 -0.20
C ALA A 193 17.04 3.26 -1.46
N ALA A 194 16.85 2.54 -2.57
CA ALA A 194 16.29 3.09 -3.80
C ALA A 194 14.76 3.31 -3.75
N TYR A 195 14.07 2.68 -2.80
CA TYR A 195 12.62 2.83 -2.61
C TYR A 195 12.24 4.16 -1.91
N VAL A 196 13.15 4.73 -1.11
CA VAL A 196 12.89 5.90 -0.25
C VAL A 196 13.24 7.23 -0.91
#